data_AF-U5E513-F1
#
_entry.id   AF-U5E513-F1
#
_cell.length_a   1.000
_cell.length_b   1.000
_cell.length_c   1.000
_cell.angle_alpha   90.00
_cell.angle_beta   90.00
_cell.angle_gamma   90.00
#
_symmetry.space_group_name_H-M   'P 1'
#
loop_
_entity.id
_entity.type
_entity.pdbx_description
1 polymer ?
#
loop_
_entity_poly.entity_id
_entity_poly.type
_entity_poly.pdbx_seq_one_letter_code
_entity_poly.pdbx_strand_id
1 'polypeptide(L)'
;MGVIMSFTRVSAAELDRLTAATEWPDDFLDELAAPAGGPSGYLDKAWAGLDHLLAQAQIAVDLCETGRPLASENYFAWSPDDVSATAKTLSRYPFDELALFFDPAAMDEAGVYPNIWVRDGDVGLHYLRHHYDGLTLVFRYAAERNSGFLQHFG
;
A
#
# COMPACT_ATOMS: atom_id res chain seq x y z
N MET A 1 19.03 2.16 -6.94
CA MET A 1 18.19 2.00 -5.73
C MET A 1 16.94 2.83 -5.91
N GLY A 2 15.80 2.40 -5.36
CA GLY A 2 14.52 3.06 -5.57
C GLY A 2 13.58 2.74 -4.42
N VAL A 3 12.61 3.62 -4.17
CA VAL A 3 11.69 3.51 -3.03
C VAL A 3 10.61 2.49 -3.34
N ILE A 4 10.48 1.49 -2.47
CA ILE A 4 9.41 0.51 -2.45
C ILE A 4 8.40 0.85 -1.36
N MET A 5 7.17 0.33 -1.48
CA MET A 5 6.17 0.41 -0.42
C MET A 5 5.73 -0.99 0.01
N SER A 6 5.53 -1.18 1.30
CA SER A 6 4.89 -2.38 1.83
C SER A 6 3.92 -2.07 2.97
N PHE A 7 2.94 -2.97 3.12
CA PHE A 7 2.03 -3.01 4.27
C PHE A 7 2.27 -4.30 5.06
N THR A 8 2.67 -4.16 6.33
CA THR A 8 2.80 -5.28 7.26
C THR A 8 1.65 -5.24 8.25
N ARG A 9 0.84 -6.31 8.31
CA ARG A 9 -0.30 -6.39 9.23
C ARG A 9 0.20 -6.43 10.67
N VAL A 10 -0.34 -5.54 11.49
CA VAL A 10 -0.15 -5.52 12.95
C VAL A 10 -1.49 -5.61 13.66
N SER A 11 -1.52 -6.23 14.83
CA SER A 11 -2.66 -6.18 15.72
C SER A 11 -2.87 -4.74 16.24
N ALA A 12 -4.08 -4.43 16.70
CA ALA A 12 -4.37 -3.14 17.33
C ALA A 12 -3.43 -2.85 18.51
N ALA A 13 -3.12 -3.86 19.33
CA ALA A 13 -2.21 -3.71 20.46
C ALA A 13 -0.76 -3.42 20.05
N GLU A 14 -0.27 -4.00 18.95
CA GLU A 14 1.04 -3.68 18.39
C GLU A 14 1.05 -2.25 17.81
N LEU A 15 -0.01 -1.86 17.11
CA LEU A 15 -0.14 -0.51 16.56
C LEU A 15 -0.21 0.57 17.65
N ASP A 16 -0.91 0.31 18.76
CA ASP A 16 -0.96 1.21 19.91
C ASP A 16 0.42 1.41 20.53
N ARG A 17 1.20 0.31 20.67
CA ARG A 17 2.59 0.39 21.14
C ARG A 17 3.46 1.21 20.20
N LEU A 18 3.34 0.98 18.89
CA LEU A 18 4.08 1.69 17.84
C LEU A 18 3.79 3.19 17.86
N THR A 19 2.53 3.56 18.05
CA THR A 19 2.06 4.96 18.06
C THR A 19 2.45 5.68 19.34
N ALA A 20 2.51 4.98 20.47
CA ALA A 20 2.90 5.55 21.76
C ALA A 20 4.43 5.67 21.95
N ALA A 21 5.22 4.95 21.15
CA ALA A 21 6.67 4.93 21.25
C ALA A 21 7.30 6.19 20.64
N THR A 22 8.21 6.83 21.39
CA THR A 22 9.04 7.94 20.88
C THR A 22 10.24 7.46 20.07
N GLU A 23 10.67 6.23 20.31
CA GLU A 23 11.71 5.50 19.58
C GLU A 23 11.32 4.02 19.57
N TRP A 24 11.63 3.31 18.49
CA TRP A 24 11.35 1.88 18.40
C TRP A 24 12.56 1.08 18.89
N PRO A 25 12.34 -0.02 19.63
CA PRO A 25 13.42 -0.98 19.88
C PRO A 25 13.97 -1.50 18.55
N ASP A 26 15.31 -1.61 18.44
CA ASP A 26 15.99 -2.08 17.23
C ASP A 26 15.43 -3.42 16.73
N ASP A 27 15.08 -4.31 17.65
CA ASP A 27 14.58 -5.67 17.35
C ASP A 27 13.08 -5.71 16.99
N PHE A 28 12.34 -4.60 17.15
CA PHE A 28 10.88 -4.61 16.99
C PHE A 28 10.45 -4.93 15.56
N LEU A 29 11.20 -4.44 14.57
CA LEU A 29 10.96 -4.74 13.16
C LEU A 29 11.27 -6.20 12.83
N ASP A 30 12.31 -6.76 13.46
CA ASP A 30 12.69 -8.17 13.30
C ASP A 30 11.64 -9.11 13.91
N GLU A 31 10.96 -8.68 14.97
CA GLU A 31 9.82 -9.38 15.57
C GLU A 31 8.53 -9.25 14.75
N LEU A 32 8.42 -8.23 13.90
CA LEU A 32 7.26 -7.95 13.04
C LEU A 32 7.24 -8.89 11.82
N ALA A 33 7.17 -10.18 12.07
CA ALA A 33 6.99 -11.15 11.00
C ALA A 33 5.57 -11.05 10.42
N ALA A 34 5.46 -10.95 9.10
CA ALA A 34 4.20 -11.22 8.43
C ALA A 34 3.72 -12.61 8.89
N PRO A 35 2.45 -12.78 9.31
CA PRO A 35 1.97 -14.06 9.80
C PRO A 35 2.20 -15.13 8.73
N ALA A 36 2.82 -16.24 9.13
CA ALA A 36 3.16 -17.33 8.21
C ALA A 36 1.92 -17.77 7.42
N GLY A 37 2.00 -17.69 6.08
CA GLY A 37 0.91 -18.05 5.17
C GLY A 37 -0.12 -16.94 4.91
N GLY A 38 0.07 -15.72 5.41
CA GLY A 38 -0.76 -14.56 5.07
C GLY A 38 -0.44 -13.97 3.68
N PRO A 39 -1.36 -13.18 3.08
CA PRO A 39 -1.09 -12.46 1.85
C PRO A 39 0.03 -11.42 2.04
N SER A 40 0.82 -11.19 1.00
CA SER A 40 1.87 -10.17 0.99
C SER A 40 1.28 -8.79 0.74
N GLY A 41 1.67 -7.81 1.55
CA GLY A 41 1.39 -6.39 1.31
C GLY A 41 2.50 -5.64 0.57
N TYR A 42 3.43 -6.36 -0.06
CA TYR A 42 4.53 -5.78 -0.82
C TYR A 42 4.05 -5.23 -2.17
N LEU A 43 4.22 -3.92 -2.39
CA LEU A 43 3.86 -3.24 -3.64
C LEU A 43 5.05 -3.00 -4.55
N ASP A 44 6.27 -3.35 -4.13
CA ASP A 44 7.49 -2.98 -4.83
C ASP A 44 7.45 -1.50 -5.21
N LYS A 45 7.65 -1.13 -6.47
CA LYS A 45 7.59 0.25 -6.99
C LYS A 45 6.25 0.59 -7.65
N ALA A 46 5.26 -0.29 -7.53
CA ALA A 46 3.93 -0.09 -8.11
C ALA A 46 3.12 0.98 -7.36
N TRP A 47 3.51 1.34 -6.14
CA TRP A 47 2.71 2.19 -5.24
C TRP A 47 2.27 3.51 -5.86
N ALA A 48 3.16 4.27 -6.50
CA ALA A 48 2.81 5.54 -7.12
C ALA A 48 1.91 5.37 -8.35
N GLY A 49 2.13 4.30 -9.13
CA GLY A 49 1.26 3.97 -10.26
C GLY A 49 -0.15 3.59 -9.81
N LEU A 50 -0.27 2.77 -8.75
CA LEU A 50 -1.56 2.40 -8.18
C LEU A 50 -2.28 3.59 -7.58
N ASP A 51 -1.58 4.42 -6.80
CA ASP A 51 -2.12 5.65 -6.22
C ASP A 51 -2.62 6.62 -7.30
N HIS A 52 -1.84 6.79 -8.38
CA HIS A 52 -2.26 7.57 -9.54
C HIS A 52 -3.54 7.02 -10.20
N LEU A 53 -3.63 5.72 -10.44
CA LEU A 53 -4.83 5.12 -11.05
C LEU A 53 -6.07 5.26 -10.15
N LEU A 54 -5.91 5.08 -8.84
CA LEU A 54 -6.99 5.29 -7.86
C LEU A 54 -7.48 6.75 -7.89
N ALA A 55 -6.55 7.71 -7.94
CA ALA A 55 -6.87 9.13 -8.02
C ALA A 55 -7.59 9.49 -9.34
N GLN A 56 -7.11 8.99 -10.50
CA GLN A 56 -7.75 9.22 -11.80
C GLN A 56 -9.16 8.61 -11.86
N ALA A 57 -9.35 7.43 -11.24
CA ALA A 57 -10.65 6.80 -11.09
C ALA A 57 -11.56 7.47 -10.04
N GLN A 58 -11.07 8.53 -9.37
CA GLN A 58 -11.77 9.23 -8.28
C GLN A 58 -12.18 8.29 -7.13
N ILE A 59 -11.39 7.25 -6.90
CA ILE A 59 -11.59 6.31 -5.80
C ILE A 59 -10.96 6.92 -4.56
N ALA A 60 -11.74 7.05 -3.49
CA ALA A 60 -11.29 7.63 -2.22
C ALA A 60 -10.38 6.67 -1.42
N VAL A 61 -9.23 6.34 -1.98
CA VAL A 61 -8.12 5.61 -1.37
C VAL A 61 -6.85 6.35 -1.74
N ASP A 62 -6.14 6.83 -0.72
CA ASP A 62 -4.83 7.46 -0.89
C ASP A 62 -3.80 6.57 -0.20
N LEU A 63 -2.91 5.96 -1.00
CA LEU A 63 -1.89 5.05 -0.47
C LEU A 63 -0.75 5.82 0.18
N CYS A 64 -0.55 7.09 -0.13
CA CYS A 64 0.59 7.87 0.33
C CYS A 64 0.29 8.66 1.61
N GLU A 65 -0.92 9.19 1.76
CA GLU A 65 -1.27 10.19 2.77
C GLU A 65 -2.24 9.67 3.85
N THR A 66 -2.87 8.50 3.67
CA THR A 66 -3.79 7.96 4.70
C THR A 66 -3.04 7.55 5.98
N GLY A 67 -1.81 7.05 5.84
CA GLY A 67 -1.00 6.59 6.97
C GLY A 67 -0.56 7.74 7.87
N ARG A 68 -0.66 7.57 9.18
CA ARG A 68 -0.17 8.56 10.16
C ARG A 68 1.33 8.35 10.41
N PRO A 69 2.17 9.39 10.34
CA PRO A 69 3.61 9.24 10.55
C PRO A 69 3.93 8.71 11.96
N LEU A 70 4.92 7.84 12.04
CA LEU A 70 5.45 7.29 13.30
C LEU A 70 6.83 7.88 13.62
N ALA A 71 7.39 7.51 14.78
CA ALA A 71 8.68 8.00 15.23
C ALA A 71 9.85 7.61 14.30
N SER A 72 9.75 6.45 13.65
CA SER A 72 10.72 6.01 12.65
C SER A 72 10.41 6.65 11.30
N GLU A 73 11.43 7.29 10.71
CA GLU A 73 11.31 7.87 9.38
C GLU A 73 10.94 6.79 8.36
N ASN A 74 10.00 7.13 7.47
CA ASN A 74 9.42 6.25 6.46
C ASN A 74 8.41 5.20 6.92
N TYR A 75 8.01 5.21 8.20
CA TYR A 75 6.95 4.34 8.70
C TYR A 75 5.68 5.11 9.05
N PHE A 76 4.54 4.49 8.70
CA PHE A 76 3.23 5.08 8.89
C PHE A 76 2.22 4.07 9.45
N ALA A 77 1.38 4.52 10.37
CA ALA A 77 0.34 3.72 11.01
C ALA A 77 -1.01 3.89 10.30
N TRP A 78 -1.61 2.76 9.97
CA TRP A 78 -3.01 2.67 9.53
C TRP A 78 -3.83 2.00 10.62
N SER A 79 -4.85 2.68 11.14
CA SER A 79 -5.75 2.07 12.13
C SER A 79 -6.58 0.93 11.53
N PRO A 80 -7.13 0.04 12.37
CA PRO A 80 -8.13 -0.92 11.91
C PRO A 80 -9.31 -0.30 11.15
N ASP A 81 -9.71 0.92 11.51
CA ASP A 81 -10.77 1.66 10.81
C ASP A 81 -10.33 2.12 9.42
N ASP A 82 -9.12 2.67 9.29
CA ASP A 82 -8.52 3.06 8.00
C ASP A 82 -8.42 1.82 7.08
N VAL A 83 -7.95 0.69 7.62
CA VAL A 83 -7.84 -0.59 6.90
C VAL A 83 -9.22 -1.11 6.46
N SER A 84 -10.20 -1.11 7.36
CA SER A 84 -11.56 -1.59 7.06
C SER A 84 -12.25 -0.72 6.01
N ALA A 85 -12.12 0.61 6.12
CA ALA A 85 -12.67 1.55 5.15
C ALA A 85 -12.04 1.34 3.77
N THR A 86 -10.71 1.26 3.69
CA THR A 86 -10.01 1.05 2.43
C THR A 86 -10.29 -0.33 1.84
N ALA A 87 -10.31 -1.40 2.63
CA ALA A 87 -10.68 -2.73 2.17
C ALA A 87 -12.09 -2.76 1.55
N LYS A 88 -13.05 -2.09 2.20
CA LYS A 88 -14.41 -1.95 1.70
C LYS A 88 -14.47 -1.18 0.39
N THR A 89 -13.72 -0.09 0.28
CA THR A 89 -13.65 0.70 -0.96
C THR A 89 -13.03 -0.13 -2.09
N LEU A 90 -11.83 -0.68 -1.88
CA LEU A 90 -11.12 -1.49 -2.89
C LEU A 90 -11.94 -2.71 -3.35
N SER A 91 -12.75 -3.33 -2.49
CA SER A 91 -13.59 -4.47 -2.85
C SER A 91 -14.64 -4.18 -3.94
N ARG A 92 -14.93 -2.90 -4.19
CA ARG A 92 -15.93 -2.45 -5.18
C ARG A 92 -15.34 -2.18 -6.55
N TYR A 93 -14.03 -2.04 -6.65
CA TYR A 93 -13.33 -1.58 -7.85
C TYR A 93 -12.37 -2.68 -8.31
N PRO A 94 -12.75 -3.56 -9.24
CA PRO A 94 -11.80 -4.52 -9.81
C PRO A 94 -10.72 -3.76 -10.60
N PHE A 95 -9.53 -4.35 -10.74
CA PHE A 95 -8.43 -3.71 -11.47
C PHE A 95 -8.78 -3.34 -12.92
N ASP A 96 -9.70 -4.07 -13.55
CA ASP A 96 -10.18 -3.77 -14.91
C ASP A 96 -10.75 -2.35 -15.02
N GLU A 97 -11.34 -1.80 -13.96
CA GLU A 97 -11.83 -0.43 -13.93
C GLU A 97 -10.67 0.58 -13.80
N LEU A 98 -9.65 0.28 -12.98
CA LEU A 98 -8.45 1.10 -12.85
C LEU A 98 -7.63 1.11 -14.15
N ALA A 99 -7.58 -0.01 -14.86
CA ALA A 99 -6.86 -0.16 -16.11
C ALA A 99 -7.36 0.78 -17.22
N LEU A 100 -8.61 1.24 -17.14
CA LEU A 100 -9.16 2.24 -18.06
C LEU A 100 -8.47 3.60 -17.96
N PHE A 101 -7.81 3.88 -16.83
CA PHE A 101 -7.08 5.12 -16.57
C PHE A 101 -5.57 4.98 -16.78
N PHE A 102 -5.11 3.82 -17.26
CA PHE A 102 -3.71 3.62 -17.56
C PHE A 102 -3.35 4.32 -18.88
N ASP A 103 -2.72 5.49 -18.75
CA ASP A 103 -2.09 6.22 -19.85
C ASP A 103 -0.59 6.34 -19.58
N PRO A 104 0.25 5.49 -20.22
CA PRO A 104 1.69 5.50 -20.05
C PRO A 104 2.33 6.88 -20.24
N ALA A 105 1.90 7.62 -21.25
CA ALA A 105 2.49 8.91 -21.61
C ALA A 105 2.13 9.96 -20.57
N ALA A 106 0.86 10.01 -20.16
CA ALA A 106 0.41 10.93 -19.12
C ALA A 106 1.04 10.61 -17.76
N MET A 107 1.23 9.33 -17.42
CA MET A 107 1.88 8.93 -16.18
C MET A 107 3.36 9.32 -16.15
N ASP A 108 4.11 9.11 -17.25
CA ASP A 108 5.50 9.54 -17.34
C ASP A 108 5.64 11.06 -17.36
N GLU A 109 4.75 11.78 -18.05
CA GLU A 109 4.71 13.25 -18.07
C GLU A 109 4.39 13.84 -16.69
N ALA A 110 3.46 13.23 -15.95
CA ALA A 110 3.14 13.60 -14.57
C ALA A 110 4.23 13.20 -13.56
N GLY A 111 5.31 12.56 -14.01
CA GLY A 111 6.41 12.13 -13.15
C GLY A 111 6.03 11.02 -12.18
N VAL A 112 5.02 10.21 -12.50
CA VAL A 112 4.59 9.09 -11.66
C VAL A 112 5.76 8.11 -11.52
N TYR A 113 6.24 7.95 -10.29
CA TYR A 113 7.34 7.03 -9.98
C TYR A 113 6.98 5.60 -10.43
N PRO A 114 7.89 4.81 -11.05
CA PRO A 114 9.31 5.07 -11.25
C PRO A 114 9.67 5.68 -12.63
N ASN A 115 8.71 6.26 -13.36
CA ASN A 115 8.90 6.84 -14.70
C ASN A 115 9.36 5.81 -15.75
N ILE A 116 8.61 4.71 -15.86
CA ILE A 116 8.88 3.60 -16.78
C ILE A 116 7.68 3.27 -17.66
N TRP A 117 6.61 4.04 -17.56
CA TRP A 117 5.29 3.60 -17.99
C TRP A 117 5.22 3.50 -19.51
N VAL A 118 5.78 4.45 -20.25
CA VAL A 118 5.91 4.38 -21.72
C VAL A 118 6.87 3.27 -22.14
N ARG A 119 7.99 3.14 -21.43
CA ARG A 119 9.02 2.13 -21.74
C ARG A 119 8.46 0.71 -21.64
N ASP A 120 7.66 0.44 -20.60
CA ASP A 120 7.19 -0.91 -20.28
C ASP A 120 5.78 -1.19 -20.82
N GLY A 121 4.98 -0.16 -21.09
CA GLY A 121 3.64 -0.28 -21.70
C GLY A 121 2.77 -1.34 -21.00
N ASP A 122 2.31 -2.32 -21.76
CA ASP A 122 1.46 -3.43 -21.26
C ASP A 122 2.12 -4.24 -20.13
N VAL A 123 3.45 -4.34 -20.12
CA VAL A 123 4.18 -4.99 -19.01
C VAL A 123 4.00 -4.20 -17.72
N GLY A 124 4.02 -2.87 -17.81
CA GLY A 124 3.71 -1.97 -16.69
C GLY A 124 2.28 -2.15 -16.19
N LEU A 125 1.30 -2.30 -17.09
CA LEU A 125 -0.09 -2.55 -16.72
C LEU A 125 -0.27 -3.90 -16.00
N HIS A 126 0.37 -4.97 -16.49
CA HIS A 126 0.35 -6.27 -15.83
C HIS A 126 1.03 -6.25 -14.46
N TYR A 127 2.10 -5.48 -14.34
CA TYR A 127 2.80 -5.26 -13.07
C TYR A 127 1.90 -4.55 -12.05
N LEU A 128 1.18 -3.50 -12.46
CA LEU A 128 0.20 -2.83 -11.60
C LEU A 128 -0.92 -3.79 -11.16
N ARG A 129 -1.45 -4.61 -12.08
CA ARG A 129 -2.47 -5.61 -11.73
C ARG A 129 -2.00 -6.56 -10.64
N HIS A 130 -0.80 -7.12 -10.81
CA HIS A 130 -0.23 -8.06 -9.87
C HIS A 130 -0.18 -7.49 -8.45
N HIS A 131 0.31 -6.25 -8.31
CA HIS A 131 0.39 -5.60 -7.01
C HIS A 131 -0.97 -5.13 -6.48
N TYR A 132 -1.92 -4.75 -7.35
CA TYR A 132 -3.29 -4.45 -6.93
C TYR A 132 -4.01 -5.68 -6.36
N ASP A 133 -3.85 -6.85 -6.99
CA ASP A 133 -4.43 -8.09 -6.50
C ASP A 133 -3.84 -8.44 -5.11
N GLY A 134 -2.53 -8.28 -4.93
CA GLY A 134 -1.90 -8.42 -3.61
C GLY A 134 -2.43 -7.43 -2.56
N LEU A 135 -2.56 -6.15 -2.95
CA LEU A 135 -3.09 -5.07 -2.11
C LEU A 135 -4.50 -5.38 -1.63
N THR A 136 -5.41 -5.74 -2.54
CA THR A 136 -6.81 -6.06 -2.17
C THR A 136 -6.88 -7.27 -1.25
N LEU A 137 -6.06 -8.30 -1.48
CA LEU A 137 -5.98 -9.48 -0.63
C LEU A 137 -5.50 -9.16 0.78
N VAL A 138 -4.43 -8.37 0.92
CA VAL A 138 -3.88 -8.03 2.25
C VAL A 138 -4.84 -7.14 3.03
N PHE A 139 -5.45 -6.14 2.39
CA PHE A 139 -6.43 -5.25 3.03
C PHE A 139 -7.66 -6.02 3.52
N ARG A 140 -8.22 -6.90 2.69
CA ARG A 140 -9.33 -7.77 3.10
C ARG A 140 -8.93 -8.64 4.29
N TYR A 141 -7.76 -9.29 4.21
CA TYR A 141 -7.28 -10.20 5.26
C TYR A 141 -7.10 -9.49 6.61
N ALA A 142 -6.57 -8.27 6.60
CA ALA A 142 -6.40 -7.45 7.81
C ALA A 142 -7.73 -6.93 8.36
N ALA A 143 -8.63 -6.47 7.49
CA ALA A 143 -9.97 -5.98 7.87
C ALA A 143 -10.81 -7.06 8.57
N GLU A 144 -10.81 -8.30 8.07
CA GLU A 144 -11.50 -9.45 8.69
C GLU A 144 -11.02 -9.74 10.12
N ARG A 145 -9.82 -9.29 10.47
CA ARG A 145 -9.15 -9.53 11.75
C ARG A 145 -9.09 -8.29 12.64
N ASN A 146 -9.75 -7.20 12.25
CA ASN A 146 -9.68 -5.91 12.94
C ASN A 146 -8.22 -5.49 13.24
N SER A 147 -7.34 -5.73 12.26
CA SER A 147 -5.91 -5.41 12.33
C SER A 147 -5.61 -4.09 11.65
N GLY A 148 -4.55 -3.41 12.08
CA GLY A 148 -3.99 -2.25 11.40
C GLY A 148 -2.86 -2.64 10.45
N PHE A 149 -2.26 -1.64 9.80
CA PHE A 149 -1.00 -1.80 9.07
C PHE A 149 0.10 -0.93 9.63
N LEU A 150 1.30 -1.49 9.59
CA LEU A 150 2.54 -0.75 9.50
C LEU A 150 2.89 -0.60 8.02
N GLN A 151 2.77 0.62 7.50
CA GLN A 151 3.21 0.97 6.17
C GLN A 151 4.67 1.40 6.22
N HIS A 152 5.45 1.00 5.23
CA HIS A 152 6.87 1.36 5.10
C HIS A 152 7.19 1.85 3.69
N PHE A 153 8.01 2.90 3.59
CA PHE A 153 8.71 3.32 2.37
C PHE A 153 10.22 3.09 2.54
N GLY A 154 10.89 2.36 1.64
CA GLY A 154 12.34 2.14 1.80
C GLY A 154 13.01 1.47 0.63
#